data_AF-A0A968N9H9-F1
#
_entry.id   AF-A0A968N9H9-F1
#
_cell.length_a   1.000
_cell.length_b   1.000
_cell.length_c   1.000
_cell.angle_alpha   90.00
_cell.angle_beta   90.00
_cell.angle_gamma   90.00
#
_symmetry.space_group_name_H-M   'P 1'
#
loop_
_entity.id
_entity.type
_entity.pdbx_description
1 polymer ?
#
loop_
_entity_poly.entity_id
_entity_poly.type
_entity_poly.pdbx_seq_one_letter_code
_entity_poly.pdbx_strand_id
1 'polypeptide(L)'
;MLLLLLVIGVWGALALELDRRLMQFFQIEEYDNRRFLRWAQQHAGFFLRLPILLTLALWLLSFALAPLTAGTAIGSLLLGGLWLTAGAVLLVLTRRRKTQIKKPLVYTDRVKRILAVTLAVQLLLPLLYLLWYLGQGGAWLVPAPLPTGQRSSVDNLGMAVSCGVLLTPLALVLANLLLAPFEAAMRAKYARMARAGLEQRKAVALAITGSYGKTSTKDILAEMLAMRYNVVKSPQSYNTLMGICKIINRGDVQPHHDYFVVEAGAYTTGEIASIVQLVRPQVGVITAIGPQHLERFGTVENVAKAKYEIMSSLPADGLAVFNGDDERAYALAHQTTHTPVALYGFRQHHNELTTRADEVHVSAQGTGFTLTYAPTGECVAVQTRLLGLHTVSNILAAATVALHCGVPLPDVAQAISRLEPTPHRLELKPGAGGTIILDDAYNSNPVGARNALDVLRMFTQGQRILVTPGFVELGSIEAAENRTLGMAAATACDYAILVGGAARTDPIRDGLVQAGFAPERIFQVDSLQAGIAHLHRITHAGDAILLLNDLPDTYELVAA
;
A
#
# COMPACT_ATOMS: atom_id res chain seq x y z
N MET A 1 -35.64 3.92 33.30
CA MET A 1 -35.58 4.28 31.86
C MET A 1 -34.42 5.22 31.53
N LEU A 2 -34.33 6.41 32.13
CA LEU A 2 -33.22 7.35 31.88
C LEU A 2 -31.82 6.72 32.05
N LEU A 3 -31.60 5.96 33.14
CA LEU A 3 -30.34 5.25 33.39
C LEU A 3 -29.97 4.25 32.28
N LEU A 4 -30.94 3.52 31.73
CA LEU A 4 -30.73 2.59 30.62
C LEU A 4 -30.27 3.33 29.36
N LEU A 5 -30.92 4.46 29.05
CA LEU A 5 -30.57 5.30 27.90
C LEU A 5 -29.16 5.88 28.04
N LEU A 6 -28.77 6.30 29.24
CA LEU A 6 -27.41 6.78 29.51
C LEU A 6 -26.38 5.66 29.32
N VAL A 7 -26.66 4.44 29.79
CA VAL A 7 -25.76 3.27 29.62
C VAL A 7 -25.60 2.97 28.13
N ILE A 8 -26.70 2.91 27.38
CA ILE A 8 -26.67 2.73 25.92
C ILE A 8 -25.85 3.84 25.26
N GLY A 9 -26.07 5.11 25.64
CA GLY A 9 -25.39 6.25 25.05
C GLY A 9 -23.87 6.21 25.25
N VAL A 10 -23.40 5.92 26.47
CA VAL A 10 -21.98 5.86 26.80
C VAL A 10 -21.29 4.67 26.11
N TRP A 11 -21.90 3.48 26.18
CA TRP A 11 -21.34 2.28 25.55
C TRP A 11 -21.43 2.32 24.03
N GLY A 12 -22.48 2.92 23.46
CA GLY A 12 -22.60 3.20 22.03
C GLY A 12 -21.53 4.19 21.56
N ALA A 13 -21.25 5.24 22.33
CA ALA A 13 -20.16 6.17 22.00
C ALA A 13 -18.78 5.49 22.04
N LEU A 14 -18.56 4.56 22.97
CA LEU A 14 -17.36 3.74 23.03
C LEU A 14 -17.25 2.81 21.81
N ALA A 15 -18.34 2.12 21.44
CA ALA A 15 -18.39 1.26 20.26
C ALA A 15 -18.05 2.04 18.99
N LEU A 16 -18.67 3.21 18.77
CA LEU A 16 -18.41 4.06 17.60
C LEU A 16 -16.97 4.56 17.53
N GLU A 17 -16.34 4.90 18.66
CA GLU A 17 -14.93 5.30 18.67
C GLU A 17 -14.00 4.13 18.35
N LEU A 18 -14.33 2.92 18.84
CA LEU A 18 -13.55 1.72 18.55
C LEU A 18 -13.73 1.27 17.10
N ASP A 19 -14.96 1.30 16.57
CA ASP A 19 -15.30 1.05 15.18
C ASP A 19 -14.52 1.99 14.27
N ARG A 20 -14.52 3.30 14.55
CA ARG A 20 -13.78 4.30 13.79
C ARG A 20 -12.29 3.97 13.73
N ARG A 21 -11.68 3.61 14.86
CA ARG A 21 -10.25 3.28 14.94
C ARG A 21 -9.94 1.98 14.20
N LEU A 22 -10.68 0.92 14.46
CA LEU A 22 -10.44 -0.38 13.83
C LEU A 22 -10.76 -0.37 12.33
N MET A 23 -11.75 0.40 11.91
CA MET A 23 -12.07 0.64 10.50
C MET A 23 -10.91 1.32 9.76
N GLN A 24 -10.16 2.21 10.43
CA GLN A 24 -8.96 2.81 9.85
C GLN A 24 -7.93 1.74 9.46
N PHE A 25 -7.65 0.79 10.35
CA PHE A 25 -6.75 -0.34 10.03
C PHE A 25 -7.33 -1.29 9.01
N PHE A 26 -8.63 -1.57 9.10
CA PHE A 26 -9.28 -2.44 8.14
C PHE A 26 -9.23 -1.86 6.72
N GLN A 27 -9.31 -0.53 6.59
CA GLN A 27 -9.10 0.19 5.33
C GLN A 27 -7.64 0.13 4.87
N ILE A 28 -6.67 0.26 5.78
CA ILE A 28 -5.23 0.13 5.46
C ILE A 28 -4.90 -1.29 4.95
N GLU A 29 -5.49 -2.31 5.57
CA GLU A 29 -5.37 -3.73 5.17
C GLU A 29 -6.22 -4.09 3.94
N GLU A 30 -6.61 -3.10 3.13
CA GLU A 30 -7.39 -3.27 1.89
C GLU A 30 -8.71 -4.07 2.07
N TYR A 31 -9.28 -4.03 3.27
CA TYR A 31 -10.48 -4.78 3.66
C TYR A 31 -10.32 -6.31 3.57
N ASP A 32 -9.08 -6.82 3.68
CA ASP A 32 -8.81 -8.25 3.78
C ASP A 32 -9.13 -8.75 5.19
N ASN A 33 -10.14 -9.62 5.29
CA ASN A 33 -10.62 -10.14 6.56
C ASN A 33 -9.53 -10.90 7.34
N ARG A 34 -8.68 -11.67 6.66
CA ARG A 34 -7.67 -12.52 7.32
C ARG A 34 -6.48 -11.70 7.81
N ARG A 35 -6.00 -10.74 7.02
CA ARG A 35 -4.94 -9.80 7.44
C ARG A 35 -5.42 -8.95 8.59
N PHE A 36 -6.61 -8.37 8.48
CA PHE A 36 -7.18 -7.56 9.56
C PHE A 36 -7.31 -8.34 10.87
N LEU A 37 -7.78 -9.60 10.83
CA LEU A 37 -7.87 -10.43 12.04
C LEU A 37 -6.50 -10.80 12.62
N ARG A 38 -5.52 -11.15 11.77
CA ARG A 38 -4.14 -11.40 12.22
C ARG A 38 -3.53 -10.16 12.86
N TRP A 39 -3.69 -9.01 12.22
CA TRP A 39 -3.24 -7.72 12.73
C TRP A 39 -3.94 -7.39 14.06
N ALA A 40 -5.26 -7.56 14.14
CA ALA A 40 -6.04 -7.31 15.35
C ALA A 40 -5.63 -8.24 16.49
N GLN A 41 -5.23 -9.48 16.19
CA GLN A 41 -4.72 -10.44 17.16
C GLN A 41 -3.33 -10.03 17.68
N GLN A 42 -2.40 -9.67 16.79
CA GLN A 42 -1.06 -9.21 17.15
C GLN A 42 -1.11 -7.93 18.00
N HIS A 43 -2.08 -7.06 17.73
CA HIS A 43 -2.25 -5.78 18.40
C HIS A 43 -3.41 -5.76 19.40
N ALA A 44 -3.94 -6.94 19.77
CA ALA A 44 -5.03 -7.06 20.74
C ALA A 44 -4.63 -6.44 22.08
N GLY A 45 -3.35 -6.55 22.46
CA GLY A 45 -2.74 -5.88 23.61
C GLY A 45 -2.98 -4.36 23.63
N PHE A 46 -2.87 -3.73 22.46
CA PHE A 46 -2.95 -2.28 22.30
C PHE A 46 -4.39 -1.77 22.17
N PHE A 47 -5.29 -2.46 21.46
CA PHE A 47 -6.65 -1.97 21.23
C PHE A 47 -7.70 -2.59 22.13
N LEU A 48 -7.57 -3.88 22.43
CA LEU A 48 -8.68 -4.67 22.97
C LEU A 48 -8.42 -5.14 24.40
N ARG A 49 -7.17 -5.26 24.85
CA ARG A 49 -6.83 -5.84 26.16
C ARG A 49 -7.46 -5.09 27.33
N LEU A 50 -7.34 -3.77 27.37
CA LEU A 50 -7.92 -2.98 28.46
C LEU A 50 -9.46 -2.97 28.42
N PRO A 51 -10.13 -2.71 27.27
CA PRO A 51 -11.57 -2.90 27.15
C PRO A 51 -12.06 -4.30 27.54
N ILE A 52 -11.38 -5.36 27.08
CA ILE A 52 -11.70 -6.75 27.41
C ILE A 52 -11.58 -6.99 28.92
N LEU A 53 -10.42 -6.68 29.52
CA LEU A 53 -10.19 -6.94 30.94
C LEU A 53 -11.16 -6.17 31.83
N LEU A 54 -11.41 -4.89 31.54
CA LEU A 54 -12.35 -4.08 32.33
C LEU A 54 -13.80 -4.53 32.13
N THR A 55 -14.20 -4.91 30.92
CA THR A 55 -15.54 -5.44 30.67
C THR A 55 -15.75 -6.80 31.34
N LEU A 56 -14.76 -7.71 31.27
CA LEU A 56 -14.81 -9.00 31.96
C LEU A 56 -14.84 -8.83 33.48
N ALA A 57 -14.01 -7.94 34.04
CA ALA A 57 -14.03 -7.62 35.46
C ALA A 57 -15.39 -7.05 35.88
N LEU A 58 -15.99 -6.20 35.04
CA LEU A 58 -17.32 -5.66 35.25
C LEU A 58 -18.41 -6.73 35.20
N TRP A 59 -18.32 -7.70 34.28
CA TRP A 59 -19.22 -8.85 34.22
C TRP A 59 -19.12 -9.71 35.48
N LEU A 60 -17.91 -10.02 35.94
CA LEU A 60 -17.68 -10.80 37.15
C LEU A 60 -18.19 -10.06 38.41
N LEU A 61 -17.91 -8.77 38.51
CA LEU A 61 -18.38 -7.93 39.61
C LEU A 61 -19.90 -7.85 39.61
N SER A 62 -20.51 -7.64 38.44
CA SER A 62 -21.97 -7.62 38.33
C SER A 62 -22.60 -8.97 38.66
N PHE A 63 -22.00 -10.07 38.22
CA PHE A 63 -22.41 -11.42 38.58
C PHE A 63 -22.38 -11.63 40.09
N ALA A 64 -21.32 -11.21 40.77
CA ALA A 64 -21.17 -11.34 42.22
C ALA A 64 -22.18 -10.49 43.00
N LEU A 65 -22.54 -9.32 42.46
CA LEU A 65 -23.49 -8.39 43.08
C LEU A 65 -24.97 -8.72 42.76
N ALA A 66 -25.22 -9.57 41.76
CA ALA A 66 -26.59 -9.90 41.32
C ALA A 66 -27.52 -10.37 42.45
N PRO A 67 -27.11 -11.28 43.37
CA PRO A 67 -27.99 -11.74 44.46
C PRO A 67 -28.38 -10.62 45.45
N LEU A 68 -27.51 -9.62 45.62
CA LEU A 68 -27.70 -8.50 46.55
C LEU A 68 -28.54 -7.36 45.95
N THR A 69 -28.62 -7.30 44.62
CA THR A 69 -29.18 -6.17 43.88
C THR A 69 -30.46 -6.54 43.12
N ALA A 70 -30.77 -7.83 43.02
CA ALA A 70 -31.96 -8.37 42.38
C ALA A 70 -33.25 -7.70 42.86
N GLY A 71 -34.10 -7.25 41.92
CA GLY A 71 -35.46 -6.78 42.22
C GLY A 71 -35.57 -5.46 42.98
N THR A 72 -34.47 -4.77 43.30
CA THR A 72 -34.50 -3.48 44.02
C THR A 72 -34.16 -2.29 43.12
N ALA A 73 -34.80 -1.15 43.36
CA ALA A 73 -34.49 0.09 42.67
C ALA A 73 -33.06 0.57 42.97
N ILE A 74 -32.62 0.45 44.23
CA ILE A 74 -31.26 0.80 44.67
C ILE A 74 -30.23 -0.08 43.95
N GLY A 75 -30.45 -1.40 43.87
CA GLY A 75 -29.57 -2.30 43.13
C GLY A 75 -29.45 -1.95 41.65
N SER A 76 -30.56 -1.57 41.02
CA SER A 76 -30.58 -1.12 39.62
C SER A 76 -29.82 0.19 39.40
N LEU A 77 -29.91 1.14 40.34
CA LEU A 77 -29.15 2.40 40.31
C LEU A 77 -27.64 2.15 40.50
N LEU A 78 -27.26 1.29 41.45
CA LEU A 78 -25.87 0.93 41.72
C LEU A 78 -25.22 0.25 40.51
N LEU A 79 -25.86 -0.78 39.96
CA LEU A 79 -25.34 -1.49 38.78
C LEU A 79 -25.32 -0.58 37.54
N GLY A 80 -26.35 0.23 37.31
CA GLY A 80 -26.33 1.18 36.19
C GLY A 80 -25.27 2.27 36.35
N GLY A 81 -25.04 2.77 37.56
CA GLY A 81 -23.95 3.69 37.86
C GLY A 81 -22.57 3.06 37.61
N LEU A 82 -22.40 1.78 37.94
CA LEU A 82 -21.19 1.01 37.65
C LEU A 82 -20.98 0.85 36.13
N TRP A 83 -22.02 0.47 35.39
CA TRP A 83 -21.97 0.37 33.92
C TRP A 83 -21.67 1.72 33.25
N LEU A 84 -22.26 2.81 33.74
CA LEU A 84 -21.98 4.17 33.24
C LEU A 84 -20.55 4.61 33.49
N THR A 85 -20.07 4.47 34.72
CA THR A 85 -18.72 4.89 35.11
C THR A 85 -17.66 4.09 34.36
N ALA A 86 -17.82 2.77 34.27
CA ALA A 86 -16.90 1.92 33.51
C ALA A 86 -16.88 2.28 32.02
N GLY A 87 -18.05 2.46 31.39
CA GLY A 87 -18.14 2.86 29.99
C GLY A 87 -17.50 4.24 29.74
N ALA A 88 -17.70 5.20 30.64
CA ALA A 88 -17.14 6.55 30.52
C ALA A 88 -15.61 6.54 30.68
N VAL A 89 -15.10 5.79 31.65
CA VAL A 89 -13.65 5.59 31.84
C VAL A 89 -13.03 4.95 30.60
N LEU A 90 -13.64 3.87 30.09
CA LEU A 90 -13.17 3.21 28.87
C LEU A 90 -13.17 4.15 27.66
N LEU A 91 -14.22 4.96 27.49
CA LEU A 91 -14.31 5.95 26.41
C LEU A 91 -13.20 7.00 26.50
N VAL A 92 -12.94 7.54 27.69
CA VAL A 92 -11.87 8.52 27.92
C VAL A 92 -10.50 7.91 27.65
N LEU A 93 -10.23 6.71 28.18
CA LEU A 93 -8.97 6.01 27.98
C LEU A 93 -8.74 5.67 26.51
N THR A 94 -9.78 5.20 25.82
CA THR A 94 -9.73 4.92 24.37
C THR A 94 -9.42 6.20 23.60
N ARG A 95 -10.12 7.31 23.88
CA ARG A 95 -9.87 8.60 23.21
C ARG A 95 -8.47 9.16 23.45
N ARG A 96 -7.95 9.04 24.67
CA ARG A 96 -6.62 9.56 25.05
C ARG A 96 -5.46 8.77 24.43
N ARG A 97 -5.67 7.52 24.03
CA ARG A 97 -4.65 6.74 23.32
C ARG A 97 -4.34 7.40 21.99
N LYS A 98 -3.14 7.98 21.89
CA LYS A 98 -2.59 8.50 20.63
C LYS A 98 -2.18 7.32 19.77
N THR A 99 -2.57 7.35 18.50
CA THR A 99 -2.07 6.45 17.46
C THR A 99 -1.29 7.31 16.48
N GLN A 100 0.01 7.09 16.34
CA GLN A 100 0.83 7.80 15.35
C GLN A 100 0.60 7.22 13.95
N ILE A 101 -0.59 7.42 13.40
CA ILE A 101 -0.96 6.92 12.08
C ILE A 101 -1.23 8.10 11.17
N LYS A 102 -0.39 8.28 10.16
CA LYS A 102 -0.50 9.41 9.23
C LYS A 102 -1.62 9.26 8.20
N LYS A 103 -2.01 8.03 7.80
CA LYS A 103 -3.14 7.83 6.87
C LYS A 103 -4.46 7.91 7.64
N PRO A 104 -5.21 9.02 7.56
CA PRO A 104 -6.49 9.14 8.25
C PRO A 104 -7.52 8.18 7.63
N LEU A 105 -8.52 7.79 8.41
CA LEU A 105 -9.67 7.09 7.86
C LEU A 105 -10.36 7.98 6.82
N VAL A 106 -10.41 7.51 5.58
CA VAL A 106 -11.13 8.18 4.49
C VAL A 106 -12.54 7.61 4.39
N TYR A 107 -13.55 8.45 4.64
CA TYR A 107 -14.96 8.08 4.60
C TYR A 107 -15.49 7.92 3.16
N THR A 108 -15.15 6.79 2.55
CA THR A 108 -15.75 6.34 1.28
C THR A 108 -17.15 5.76 1.49
N ASP A 109 -17.94 5.62 0.42
CA ASP A 109 -19.25 4.99 0.53
C ASP A 109 -19.18 3.54 1.00
N ARG A 110 -18.09 2.82 0.68
CA ARG A 110 -17.83 1.47 1.22
C ARG A 110 -17.61 1.51 2.73
N VAL A 111 -16.80 2.44 3.23
CA VAL A 111 -16.58 2.63 4.68
C VAL A 111 -17.90 2.94 5.39
N LYS A 112 -18.71 3.86 4.84
CA LYS A 112 -20.02 4.20 5.40
C LYS A 112 -20.94 2.98 5.48
N ARG A 113 -20.99 2.15 4.43
CA ARG A 113 -21.76 0.89 4.43
C ARG A 113 -21.26 -0.09 5.48
N ILE A 114 -19.94 -0.34 5.54
CA ILE A 114 -19.36 -1.26 6.52
C ILE A 114 -19.66 -0.79 7.94
N LEU A 115 -19.45 0.49 8.25
CA LEU A 115 -19.77 1.05 9.57
C LEU A 115 -21.26 0.95 9.90
N ALA A 116 -22.14 1.23 8.93
CA ALA A 116 -23.59 1.12 9.13
C ALA A 116 -24.02 -0.32 9.45
N VAL A 117 -23.51 -1.31 8.70
CA VAL A 117 -23.81 -2.73 8.95
C VAL A 117 -23.15 -3.21 10.25
N THR A 118 -21.95 -2.73 10.58
CA THR A 118 -21.27 -3.03 11.86
C THR A 118 -22.11 -2.56 13.04
N LEU A 119 -22.59 -1.31 12.98
CA LEU A 119 -23.48 -0.77 14.00
C LEU A 119 -24.78 -1.56 14.09
N ALA A 120 -25.39 -1.96 12.96
CA ALA A 120 -26.59 -2.78 12.96
C ALA A 120 -26.36 -4.16 13.63
N VAL A 121 -25.22 -4.80 13.34
CA VAL A 121 -24.81 -6.06 13.97
C VAL A 121 -24.61 -5.90 15.48
N GLN A 122 -23.94 -4.84 15.91
CA GLN A 122 -23.69 -4.55 17.34
C GLN A 122 -24.98 -4.20 18.09
N LEU A 123 -25.93 -3.52 17.45
CA LEU A 123 -27.21 -3.14 18.03
C LEU A 123 -28.23 -4.29 18.02
N LEU A 124 -28.02 -5.36 17.25
CA LEU A 124 -28.96 -6.47 17.16
C LEU A 124 -29.25 -7.11 18.53
N LEU A 125 -28.22 -7.47 19.30
CA LEU A 125 -28.41 -8.10 20.62
C LEU A 125 -29.05 -7.13 21.65
N PRO A 126 -28.57 -5.88 21.82
CA PRO A 126 -29.24 -4.89 22.66
C PRO A 126 -30.69 -4.62 22.24
N LEU A 127 -30.98 -4.56 20.94
CA LEU A 127 -32.32 -4.31 20.43
C LEU A 127 -33.24 -5.51 20.69
N LEU A 128 -32.79 -6.74 20.43
CA LEU A 128 -33.56 -7.94 20.75
C LEU A 128 -33.82 -8.04 22.25
N TYR A 129 -32.83 -7.70 23.09
CA TYR A 129 -33.02 -7.63 24.54
C TYR A 129 -34.04 -6.57 24.94
N LEU A 130 -33.96 -5.38 24.34
CA LEU A 130 -34.89 -4.29 24.62
C LEU A 130 -36.31 -4.64 24.17
N LEU A 131 -36.48 -5.21 22.98
CA LEU A 131 -37.76 -5.68 22.46
C LEU A 131 -38.33 -6.81 23.30
N TRP A 132 -37.50 -7.74 23.77
CA TRP A 132 -37.90 -8.76 24.73
C TRP A 132 -38.35 -8.11 26.04
N TYR A 133 -37.58 -7.16 26.59
CA TYR A 133 -37.92 -6.45 27.84
C TYR A 133 -39.22 -5.65 27.74
N LEU A 134 -39.48 -5.01 26.60
CA LEU A 134 -40.70 -4.24 26.35
C LEU A 134 -41.89 -5.14 25.99
N GLY A 135 -41.66 -6.24 25.28
CA GLY A 135 -42.66 -7.25 24.92
C GLY A 135 -43.07 -8.13 26.10
N GLN A 136 -42.21 -8.24 27.12
CA GLN A 136 -42.49 -8.77 28.45
C GLN A 136 -43.49 -7.90 29.25
N GLY A 137 -44.57 -7.40 28.67
CA GLY A 137 -45.67 -6.79 29.43
C GLY A 137 -46.39 -7.76 30.39
N GLY A 138 -45.74 -8.85 30.82
CA GLY A 138 -46.36 -10.05 31.34
C GLY A 138 -47.04 -10.88 30.24
N ALA A 139 -46.42 -11.21 29.10
CA ALA A 139 -46.86 -12.35 28.27
C ALA A 139 -45.82 -12.81 27.22
N TRP A 140 -45.41 -14.07 27.42
CA TRP A 140 -44.64 -15.01 26.62
C TRP A 140 -44.71 -14.91 25.09
N LEU A 141 -43.54 -14.91 24.43
CA LEU A 141 -43.35 -15.56 23.11
C LEU A 141 -41.90 -15.95 22.74
N VAL A 142 -40.89 -15.78 23.62
CA VAL A 142 -39.52 -16.28 23.37
C VAL A 142 -38.91 -16.85 24.66
N PRO A 143 -38.42 -18.10 24.70
CA PRO A 143 -37.76 -18.64 25.89
C PRO A 143 -36.45 -17.88 26.16
N ALA A 144 -36.25 -17.46 27.41
CA ALA A 144 -35.03 -16.81 27.88
C ALA A 144 -33.83 -17.77 27.72
N PRO A 145 -32.70 -17.36 27.11
CA PRO A 145 -31.57 -18.28 26.92
C PRO A 145 -30.71 -18.48 28.17
N LEU A 146 -31.01 -17.80 29.29
CA LEU A 146 -30.16 -17.80 30.48
C LEU A 146 -31.03 -17.83 31.74
N PRO A 147 -30.57 -18.47 32.84
CA PRO A 147 -31.28 -18.51 34.11
C PRO A 147 -31.27 -17.11 34.76
N THR A 148 -32.19 -16.24 34.32
CA THR A 148 -32.22 -14.80 34.65
C THR A 148 -33.20 -14.41 35.75
N GLY A 149 -33.72 -15.38 36.53
CA GLY A 149 -34.73 -15.12 37.56
C GLY A 149 -34.33 -14.11 38.67
N GLN A 150 -33.07 -13.67 38.73
CA GLN A 150 -32.54 -12.79 39.79
C GLN A 150 -31.73 -11.57 39.29
N ARG A 151 -31.73 -11.19 38.00
CA ARG A 151 -30.90 -10.05 37.53
C ARG A 151 -31.70 -8.81 37.16
N SER A 152 -31.12 -7.63 37.45
CA SER A 152 -31.69 -6.35 37.02
C SER A 152 -31.68 -6.22 35.49
N SER A 153 -32.67 -5.53 34.92
CA SER A 153 -32.73 -5.31 33.46
C SER A 153 -31.60 -4.41 32.95
N VAL A 154 -31.12 -3.50 33.80
CA VAL A 154 -29.98 -2.63 33.52
C VAL A 154 -28.70 -3.43 33.33
N ASP A 155 -28.51 -4.48 34.13
CA ASP A 155 -27.33 -5.33 34.06
C ASP A 155 -27.28 -6.17 32.79
N ASN A 156 -28.38 -6.83 32.44
CA ASN A 156 -28.47 -7.60 31.21
C ASN A 156 -28.28 -6.71 29.96
N LEU A 157 -28.81 -5.48 29.98
CA LEU A 157 -28.57 -4.51 28.91
C LEU A 157 -27.10 -4.08 28.86
N GLY A 158 -26.50 -3.78 30.02
CA GLY A 158 -25.08 -3.45 30.15
C GLY A 158 -24.18 -4.53 29.56
N MET A 159 -24.44 -5.80 29.89
CA MET A 159 -23.77 -6.95 29.29
C MET A 159 -23.97 -6.97 27.77
N ALA A 160 -25.20 -6.84 27.27
CA ALA A 160 -25.51 -6.88 25.85
C ALA A 160 -24.79 -5.77 25.05
N VAL A 161 -24.78 -4.52 25.53
CA VAL A 161 -24.08 -3.42 24.84
C VAL A 161 -22.56 -3.59 24.90
N SER A 162 -22.04 -4.14 26.00
CA SER A 162 -20.60 -4.39 26.14
C SER A 162 -20.09 -5.52 25.25
N CYS A 163 -20.93 -6.54 24.95
CA CYS A 163 -20.62 -7.54 23.92
C CYS A 163 -20.32 -6.90 22.56
N GLY A 164 -21.07 -5.86 22.17
CA GLY A 164 -20.86 -5.14 20.91
C GLY A 164 -19.46 -4.53 20.81
N VAL A 165 -18.96 -3.97 21.91
CA VAL A 165 -17.60 -3.40 22.01
C VAL A 165 -16.52 -4.48 21.95
N LEU A 166 -16.72 -5.61 22.64
CA LEU A 166 -15.76 -6.72 22.64
C LEU A 166 -15.65 -7.40 21.27
N LEU A 167 -16.76 -7.45 20.55
CA LEU A 167 -16.86 -8.12 19.25
C LEU A 167 -16.60 -7.18 18.07
N THR A 168 -16.19 -5.92 18.27
CA THR A 168 -15.97 -4.96 17.17
C THR A 168 -15.13 -5.52 16.01
N PRO A 169 -13.96 -6.16 16.22
CA PRO A 169 -13.18 -6.72 15.10
C PRO A 169 -13.98 -7.76 14.30
N LEU A 170 -14.74 -8.61 14.98
CA LEU A 170 -15.57 -9.63 14.34
C LEU A 170 -16.80 -9.02 13.66
N ALA A 171 -17.38 -7.97 14.25
CA ALA A 171 -18.52 -7.24 13.68
C ALA A 171 -18.13 -6.54 12.36
N LEU A 172 -16.94 -5.92 12.29
CA LEU A 172 -16.40 -5.33 11.05
C LEU A 172 -16.21 -6.38 9.95
N VAL A 173 -15.63 -7.53 10.29
CA VAL A 173 -15.44 -8.65 9.36
C VAL A 173 -16.77 -9.21 8.88
N LEU A 174 -17.72 -9.42 9.81
CA LEU A 174 -19.06 -9.90 9.48
C LEU A 174 -19.79 -8.90 8.57
N ALA A 175 -19.71 -7.61 8.85
CA ALA A 175 -20.28 -6.56 8.01
C ALA A 175 -19.70 -6.60 6.58
N ASN A 176 -18.39 -6.76 6.43
CA ASN A 176 -17.74 -6.88 5.12
C ASN A 176 -18.17 -8.17 4.39
N LEU A 177 -18.36 -9.28 5.09
CA LEU A 177 -18.88 -10.53 4.51
C LEU A 177 -20.34 -10.39 4.04
N LEU A 178 -21.21 -9.77 4.85
CA LEU A 178 -22.61 -9.52 4.49
C LEU A 178 -22.72 -8.57 3.29
N LEU A 179 -21.81 -7.60 3.17
CA LEU A 179 -21.75 -6.66 2.06
C LEU A 179 -21.05 -7.23 0.81
N ALA A 180 -20.33 -8.35 0.91
CA ALA A 180 -19.56 -8.92 -0.20
C ALA A 180 -20.35 -9.07 -1.52
N PRO A 181 -21.58 -9.63 -1.56
CA PRO A 181 -22.35 -9.72 -2.81
C PRO A 181 -22.72 -8.35 -3.38
N PHE A 182 -23.05 -7.39 -2.52
CA PHE A 182 -23.35 -6.02 -2.93
C PHE A 182 -22.12 -5.31 -3.49
N GLU A 183 -20.97 -5.41 -2.81
CA GLU A 183 -19.70 -4.85 -3.29
C GLU A 183 -19.27 -5.50 -4.62
N ALA A 184 -19.45 -6.81 -4.79
CA ALA A 184 -19.18 -7.50 -6.04
C ALA A 184 -20.07 -6.98 -7.19
N ALA A 185 -21.37 -6.81 -6.93
CA ALA A 185 -22.30 -6.24 -7.91
C ALA A 185 -21.94 -4.80 -8.30
N MET A 186 -21.52 -3.97 -7.34
CA MET A 186 -21.06 -2.60 -7.57
C MET A 186 -19.77 -2.57 -8.40
N ARG A 187 -18.78 -3.39 -8.06
CA ARG A 187 -17.54 -3.53 -8.85
C ARG A 187 -17.83 -3.94 -10.29
N ALA A 188 -18.70 -4.94 -10.48
CA ALA A 188 -19.11 -5.40 -11.80
C ALA A 188 -19.83 -4.30 -12.59
N LYS A 189 -20.71 -3.51 -11.94
CA LYS A 189 -21.36 -2.35 -12.56
C LYS A 189 -20.33 -1.33 -13.04
N TYR A 190 -19.37 -0.93 -12.20
CA TYR A 190 -18.35 0.04 -12.59
C TYR A 190 -17.43 -0.47 -13.70
N ALA A 191 -17.09 -1.77 -13.70
CA ALA A 191 -16.32 -2.39 -14.77
C ALA A 191 -17.09 -2.40 -16.10
N ARG A 192 -18.39 -2.72 -16.09
CA ARG A 192 -19.24 -2.65 -17.29
C ARG A 192 -19.35 -1.24 -17.84
N MET A 193 -19.55 -0.24 -16.98
CA MET A 193 -19.57 1.17 -17.38
C MET A 193 -18.24 1.60 -18.01
N ALA A 194 -17.13 1.20 -17.40
CA ALA A 194 -15.80 1.55 -17.91
C ALA A 194 -15.56 0.90 -19.28
N ARG A 195 -15.90 -0.38 -19.43
CA ARG A 195 -15.78 -1.09 -20.71
C ARG A 195 -16.60 -0.41 -21.81
N ALA A 196 -17.88 -0.11 -21.55
CA ALA A 196 -18.73 0.60 -22.50
C ALA A 196 -18.16 1.98 -22.86
N GLY A 197 -17.56 2.67 -21.89
CA GLY A 197 -16.88 3.94 -22.12
C GLY A 197 -15.64 3.83 -23.00
N LEU A 198 -14.80 2.80 -22.80
CA LEU A 198 -13.62 2.56 -23.65
C LEU A 198 -13.98 2.20 -25.08
N GLU A 199 -14.99 1.34 -25.28
CA GLU A 199 -15.44 0.92 -26.62
C GLU A 199 -15.87 2.12 -27.49
N GLN A 200 -16.34 3.22 -26.88
CA GLN A 200 -16.71 4.45 -27.59
C GLN A 200 -15.53 5.36 -27.95
N ARG A 201 -14.37 5.22 -27.30
CA ARG A 201 -13.29 6.22 -27.33
C ARG A 201 -12.11 5.84 -28.21
N LYS A 202 -12.03 4.58 -28.68
CA LYS A 202 -11.05 4.06 -29.65
C LYS A 202 -9.55 4.20 -29.31
N ALA A 203 -9.18 4.82 -28.18
CA ALA A 203 -7.80 4.92 -27.75
C ALA A 203 -7.16 3.52 -27.64
N VAL A 204 -5.96 3.37 -28.19
CA VAL A 204 -5.19 2.13 -28.15
C VAL A 204 -4.57 1.98 -26.76
N ALA A 205 -4.91 0.91 -26.06
CA ALA A 205 -4.40 0.67 -24.71
C ALA A 205 -2.99 0.07 -24.76
N LEU A 206 -2.08 0.62 -23.95
CA LEU A 206 -0.72 0.13 -23.73
C LEU A 206 -0.58 -0.22 -22.25
N ALA A 207 -0.30 -1.48 -21.91
CA ALA A 207 -0.28 -1.96 -20.53
C ALA A 207 1.14 -2.23 -20.03
N ILE A 208 1.50 -1.70 -18.86
CA ILE A 208 2.82 -1.83 -18.26
C ILE A 208 2.69 -2.53 -16.90
N THR A 209 3.50 -3.57 -16.70
CA THR A 209 3.63 -4.24 -15.41
C THR A 209 5.09 -4.62 -15.13
N GLY A 210 5.29 -5.25 -13.98
CA GLY A 210 6.57 -5.70 -13.47
C GLY A 210 6.63 -5.53 -11.96
N SER A 211 7.65 -6.11 -11.34
CA SER A 211 7.87 -5.91 -9.91
C SER A 211 8.20 -4.44 -9.64
N TYR A 212 9.06 -3.82 -10.44
CA TYR A 212 9.55 -2.44 -10.21
C TYR A 212 9.55 -1.64 -11.52
N GLY A 213 9.82 -0.34 -11.50
CA GLY A 213 9.91 0.48 -12.72
C GLY A 213 8.59 0.90 -13.38
N LYS A 214 7.48 0.17 -13.14
CA LYS A 214 6.13 0.43 -13.68
C LYS A 214 5.74 1.91 -13.85
N THR A 215 5.67 2.66 -12.74
CA THR A 215 5.17 4.04 -12.75
C THR A 215 6.09 4.96 -13.57
N SER A 216 7.41 4.83 -13.40
CA SER A 216 8.39 5.60 -14.17
C SER A 216 8.33 5.28 -15.66
N THR A 217 8.29 4.00 -16.04
CA THR A 217 8.13 3.60 -17.45
C THR A 217 6.83 4.13 -18.05
N LYS A 218 5.72 4.07 -17.31
CA LYS A 218 4.43 4.63 -17.74
C LYS A 218 4.51 6.14 -17.95
N ASP A 219 5.14 6.87 -17.05
CA ASP A 219 5.29 8.31 -17.18
C ASP A 219 6.19 8.68 -18.36
N ILE A 220 7.35 8.02 -18.50
CA ILE A 220 8.29 8.23 -19.60
C ILE A 220 7.65 7.90 -20.96
N LEU A 221 6.94 6.78 -21.05
CA LEU A 221 6.26 6.38 -22.29
C LEU A 221 5.22 7.40 -22.71
N ALA A 222 4.45 7.94 -21.76
CA ALA A 222 3.46 8.96 -22.08
C ALA A 222 4.11 10.23 -22.62
N GLU A 223 5.23 10.69 -22.04
CA GLU A 223 5.97 11.86 -22.57
C GLU A 223 6.53 11.62 -23.97
N MET A 224 7.07 10.42 -24.24
CA MET A 224 7.58 10.07 -25.58
C MET A 224 6.46 10.01 -26.62
N LEU A 225 5.34 9.38 -26.31
CA LEU A 225 4.19 9.31 -27.21
C LEU A 225 3.55 10.69 -27.43
N ALA A 226 3.54 11.55 -26.39
CA ALA A 226 2.99 12.91 -26.46
C ALA A 226 3.71 13.82 -27.45
N MET A 227 4.90 13.43 -27.92
CA MET A 227 5.60 14.13 -29.01
C MET A 227 4.82 14.10 -30.33
N ARG A 228 3.95 13.11 -30.54
CA ARG A 228 3.20 12.92 -31.80
C ARG A 228 1.72 12.66 -31.62
N TYR A 229 1.31 12.21 -30.44
CA TYR A 229 -0.03 11.69 -30.19
C TYR A 229 -0.68 12.34 -28.99
N ASN A 230 -2.00 12.31 -28.93
CA ASN A 230 -2.76 12.66 -27.74
C ASN A 230 -2.78 11.44 -26.80
N VAL A 231 -2.16 11.58 -25.63
CA VAL A 231 -1.96 10.47 -24.71
C VAL A 231 -2.64 10.74 -23.38
N VAL A 232 -3.37 9.75 -22.89
CA VAL A 232 -3.84 9.71 -21.50
C VAL A 232 -3.14 8.57 -20.77
N LYS A 233 -2.73 8.81 -19.52
CA LYS A 233 -2.12 7.79 -18.66
C LYS A 233 -2.86 7.64 -17.35
N SER A 234 -2.74 6.48 -16.72
CA SER A 234 -3.20 6.32 -15.34
C SER A 234 -2.47 7.30 -14.40
N PRO A 235 -3.18 8.10 -13.58
CA PRO A 235 -2.56 9.07 -12.69
C PRO A 235 -1.91 8.36 -11.50
N GLN A 236 -0.75 8.88 -11.06
CA GLN A 236 0.00 8.33 -9.92
C GLN A 236 0.20 6.80 -10.08
N SER A 237 0.02 6.02 -9.02
CA SER A 237 0.02 4.54 -9.05
C SER A 237 -1.39 3.96 -9.06
N TYR A 238 -2.31 4.52 -9.85
CA TYR A 238 -3.63 3.93 -10.04
C TYR A 238 -3.50 2.69 -10.92
N ASN A 239 -3.26 1.54 -10.28
CA ASN A 239 -2.85 0.32 -10.96
C ASN A 239 -3.71 -0.90 -10.63
N THR A 240 -4.85 -0.69 -9.96
CA THR A 240 -5.86 -1.72 -9.67
C THR A 240 -7.03 -1.62 -10.64
N LEU A 241 -7.79 -2.70 -10.84
CA LEU A 241 -8.98 -2.71 -11.69
C LEU A 241 -9.93 -1.55 -11.39
N MET A 242 -10.24 -1.31 -10.11
CA MET A 242 -11.15 -0.23 -9.73
C MET A 242 -10.54 1.15 -9.91
N GLY A 243 -9.21 1.29 -9.76
CA GLY A 243 -8.48 2.50 -10.12
C GLY A 243 -8.63 2.83 -11.61
N ILE A 244 -8.46 1.82 -12.47
CA ILE A 244 -8.63 1.97 -13.92
C ILE A 244 -10.08 2.28 -14.31
N CYS A 245 -11.05 1.56 -13.75
CA CYS A 245 -12.47 1.87 -13.96
C CYS A 245 -12.82 3.31 -13.59
N LYS A 246 -12.24 3.84 -12.50
CA LYS A 246 -12.49 5.21 -12.02
C LYS A 246 -12.02 6.25 -13.02
N ILE A 247 -10.84 6.09 -13.61
CA ILE A 247 -10.28 7.01 -14.63
C ILE A 247 -11.21 7.06 -15.85
N ILE A 248 -11.59 5.88 -16.34
CA ILE A 248 -12.45 5.75 -17.53
C ILE A 248 -13.85 6.32 -17.28
N ASN A 249 -14.44 6.03 -16.13
CA ASN A 249 -15.81 6.46 -15.78
C ASN A 249 -15.89 7.96 -15.44
N ARG A 250 -14.79 8.60 -15.06
CA ARG A 250 -14.72 10.06 -14.86
C ARG A 250 -14.63 10.85 -16.16
N GLY A 251 -14.36 10.17 -17.27
CA GLY A 251 -14.19 10.81 -18.58
C GLY A 251 -12.76 11.32 -18.83
N ASP A 252 -11.78 10.85 -18.05
CA ASP A 252 -10.37 11.22 -18.24
C ASP A 252 -9.86 10.69 -19.60
N VAL A 253 -10.31 9.50 -19.99
CA VAL A 253 -10.13 9.01 -21.36
C VAL A 253 -11.19 9.67 -22.24
N GLN A 254 -10.75 10.50 -23.18
CA GLN A 254 -11.57 11.21 -24.17
C GLN A 254 -11.37 10.68 -25.61
N PRO A 255 -12.32 10.91 -26.53
CA PRO A 255 -12.24 10.41 -27.91
C PRO A 255 -11.09 10.94 -28.76
N HIS A 256 -10.45 12.05 -28.36
CA HIS A 256 -9.31 12.62 -29.08
C HIS A 256 -7.98 11.97 -28.69
N HIS A 257 -7.94 11.13 -27.66
CA HIS A 257 -6.72 10.43 -27.29
C HIS A 257 -6.48 9.25 -28.23
N ASP A 258 -5.26 9.18 -28.75
CA ASP A 258 -4.78 8.07 -29.57
C ASP A 258 -4.36 6.89 -28.70
N TYR A 259 -3.71 7.15 -27.56
CA TYR A 259 -3.19 6.12 -26.66
C TYR A 259 -3.66 6.27 -25.22
N PHE A 260 -3.93 5.13 -24.57
CA PHE A 260 -4.18 5.02 -23.14
C PHE A 260 -3.12 4.15 -22.45
N VAL A 261 -2.20 4.78 -21.71
CA VAL A 261 -1.12 4.09 -20.99
C VAL A 261 -1.58 3.67 -19.59
N VAL A 262 -1.63 2.35 -19.37
CA VAL A 262 -2.19 1.71 -18.17
C VAL A 262 -1.09 1.06 -17.35
N GLU A 263 -0.94 1.47 -16.10
CA GLU A 263 -0.15 0.71 -15.13
C GLU A 263 -1.01 -0.44 -14.57
N ALA A 264 -0.49 -1.67 -14.61
CA ALA A 264 -1.14 -2.84 -14.03
C ALA A 264 -0.33 -3.37 -12.84
N GLY A 265 -0.90 -3.22 -11.65
CA GLY A 265 -0.39 -3.73 -10.39
C GLY A 265 -1.13 -5.00 -10.00
N ALA A 266 -0.46 -5.85 -9.24
CA ALA A 266 -1.06 -7.03 -8.64
C ALA A 266 -0.29 -7.43 -7.41
N TYR A 267 -1.02 -7.98 -6.46
CA TYR A 267 -0.51 -8.66 -5.28
C TYR A 267 -0.85 -10.16 -5.28
N THR A 268 -1.79 -10.59 -6.12
CA THR A 268 -2.11 -11.99 -6.37
C THR A 268 -2.34 -12.24 -7.86
N THR A 269 -2.23 -13.50 -8.30
CA THR A 269 -2.59 -13.92 -9.66
C THR A 269 -4.06 -13.63 -9.96
N GLY A 270 -4.38 -13.24 -11.19
CA GLY A 270 -5.72 -12.92 -11.69
C GLY A 270 -6.08 -11.43 -11.63
N GLU A 271 -5.36 -10.63 -10.84
CA GLU A 271 -5.62 -9.20 -10.74
C GLU A 271 -5.21 -8.44 -12.01
N ILE A 272 -4.05 -8.77 -12.60
CA ILE A 272 -3.62 -8.19 -13.89
C ILE A 272 -4.54 -8.66 -15.02
N ALA A 273 -4.89 -9.95 -15.05
CA ALA A 273 -5.84 -10.53 -16.00
C ALA A 273 -7.16 -9.75 -16.01
N SER A 274 -7.66 -9.36 -14.84
CA SER A 274 -8.89 -8.57 -14.73
C SER A 274 -8.75 -7.16 -15.33
N ILE A 275 -7.57 -6.53 -15.18
CA ILE A 275 -7.28 -5.21 -15.78
C ILE A 275 -7.20 -5.33 -17.31
N VAL A 276 -6.46 -6.30 -17.83
CA VAL A 276 -6.29 -6.44 -19.29
C VAL A 276 -7.54 -6.94 -20.00
N GLN A 277 -8.41 -7.69 -19.33
CA GLN A 277 -9.75 -8.00 -19.85
C GLN A 277 -10.62 -6.74 -20.03
N LEU A 278 -10.42 -5.72 -19.19
CA LEU A 278 -11.10 -4.44 -19.30
C LEU A 278 -10.51 -3.58 -20.42
N VAL A 279 -9.18 -3.40 -20.45
CA VAL A 279 -8.53 -2.41 -21.33
C VAL A 279 -8.12 -2.96 -22.69
N ARG A 280 -7.96 -4.28 -22.83
CA ARG A 280 -7.57 -4.99 -24.07
C ARG A 280 -6.35 -4.34 -24.75
N PRO A 281 -5.17 -4.45 -24.14
CA PRO A 281 -3.99 -3.74 -24.63
C PRO A 281 -3.50 -4.31 -25.97
N GLN A 282 -3.00 -3.43 -26.85
CA GLN A 282 -2.27 -3.82 -28.07
C GLN A 282 -0.79 -4.08 -27.77
N VAL A 283 -0.25 -3.40 -26.75
CA VAL A 283 1.15 -3.55 -26.33
C VAL A 283 1.21 -3.85 -24.85
N GLY A 284 2.03 -4.84 -24.48
CA GLY A 284 2.31 -5.22 -23.11
C GLY A 284 3.79 -5.03 -22.79
N VAL A 285 4.11 -4.50 -21.61
CA VAL A 285 5.50 -4.31 -21.15
C VAL A 285 5.69 -5.00 -19.80
N ILE A 286 6.71 -5.85 -19.68
CA ILE A 286 7.24 -6.32 -18.41
C ILE A 286 8.57 -5.61 -18.14
N THR A 287 8.57 -4.83 -17.06
CA THR A 287 9.72 -4.00 -16.62
C THR A 287 10.75 -4.80 -15.83
N ALA A 288 10.31 -5.71 -14.96
CA ALA A 288 11.17 -6.59 -14.16
C ALA A 288 10.36 -7.73 -13.52
N ILE A 289 11.02 -8.84 -13.17
CA ILE A 289 10.44 -9.96 -12.39
C ILE A 289 11.36 -10.29 -11.21
N GLY A 290 11.10 -9.58 -10.11
CA GLY A 290 11.84 -9.73 -8.86
C GLY A 290 10.95 -10.07 -7.65
N PRO A 291 11.58 -10.35 -6.49
CA PRO A 291 10.88 -10.63 -5.24
C PRO A 291 10.09 -9.40 -4.76
N GLN A 292 8.78 -9.43 -4.94
CA GLN A 292 7.88 -8.35 -4.53
C GLN A 292 6.58 -8.93 -3.96
N HIS A 293 6.10 -8.36 -2.86
CA HIS A 293 4.87 -8.78 -2.18
C HIS A 293 4.86 -10.31 -1.93
N LEU A 294 5.99 -10.88 -1.53
CA LEU A 294 6.14 -12.33 -1.37
C LEU A 294 5.24 -12.86 -0.25
N GLU A 295 4.85 -12.03 0.71
CA GLU A 295 3.80 -12.37 1.67
C GLU A 295 2.45 -12.73 1.00
N ARG A 296 2.15 -12.12 -0.15
CA ARG A 296 0.88 -12.31 -0.89
C ARG A 296 1.05 -13.30 -2.05
N PHE A 297 2.11 -13.19 -2.82
CA PHE A 297 2.39 -14.10 -3.94
C PHE A 297 2.95 -15.47 -3.51
N GLY A 298 3.56 -15.55 -2.33
CA GLY A 298 4.26 -16.75 -1.84
C GLY A 298 5.63 -16.92 -2.48
N THR A 299 5.70 -16.99 -3.82
CA THR A 299 6.95 -17.26 -4.55
C THR A 299 7.15 -16.32 -5.75
N VAL A 300 8.38 -16.21 -6.23
CA VAL A 300 8.72 -15.37 -7.40
C VAL A 300 8.13 -15.95 -8.69
N GLU A 301 7.93 -17.26 -8.77
CA GLU A 301 7.27 -17.93 -9.90
C GLU A 301 5.81 -17.49 -10.01
N ASN A 302 5.12 -17.30 -8.89
CA ASN A 302 3.76 -16.75 -8.88
C ASN A 302 3.76 -15.27 -9.29
N VAL A 303 4.78 -14.50 -8.92
CA VAL A 303 4.97 -13.13 -9.43
C VAL A 303 5.12 -13.15 -10.94
N ALA A 304 5.99 -14.01 -11.48
CA ALA A 304 6.22 -14.16 -12.92
C ALA A 304 4.93 -14.51 -13.67
N LYS A 305 4.18 -15.53 -13.19
CA LYS A 305 2.88 -15.92 -13.74
C LYS A 305 1.90 -14.76 -13.76
N ALA A 306 1.79 -14.03 -12.65
CA ALA A 306 0.90 -12.88 -12.56
C ALA A 306 1.29 -11.76 -13.54
N LYS A 307 2.59 -11.44 -13.68
CA LYS A 307 3.04 -10.42 -14.63
C LYS A 307 2.82 -10.85 -16.09
N TYR A 308 2.98 -12.14 -16.38
CA TYR A 308 2.74 -12.72 -17.71
C TYR A 308 1.27 -12.68 -18.16
N GLU A 309 0.32 -12.43 -17.25
CA GLU A 309 -1.10 -12.24 -17.59
C GLU A 309 -1.31 -11.12 -18.61
N ILE A 310 -0.46 -10.07 -18.61
CA ILE A 310 -0.48 -9.05 -19.67
C ILE A 310 -0.15 -9.66 -21.02
N MET A 311 0.94 -10.43 -21.10
CA MET A 311 1.44 -10.97 -22.37
C MET A 311 0.48 -11.99 -22.96
N SER A 312 -0.15 -12.79 -22.10
CA SER A 312 -1.17 -13.78 -22.49
C SER A 312 -2.45 -13.13 -23.04
N SER A 313 -2.68 -11.84 -22.78
CA SER A 313 -3.88 -11.12 -23.24
C SER A 313 -3.69 -10.39 -24.57
N LEU A 314 -2.46 -10.28 -25.06
CA LEU A 314 -2.14 -9.53 -26.27
C LEU A 314 -2.69 -10.25 -27.52
N PRO A 315 -3.18 -9.50 -28.52
CA PRO A 315 -3.59 -10.08 -29.79
C PRO A 315 -2.37 -10.53 -30.61
N ALA A 316 -2.63 -11.31 -31.67
CA ALA A 316 -1.59 -11.84 -32.54
C ALA A 316 -0.81 -10.76 -33.31
N ASP A 317 -1.42 -9.60 -33.54
CA ASP A 317 -0.81 -8.40 -34.13
C ASP A 317 -0.36 -7.38 -33.06
N GLY A 318 -0.32 -7.81 -31.79
CA GLY A 318 0.17 -7.00 -30.67
C GLY A 318 1.70 -6.91 -30.60
N LEU A 319 2.20 -6.38 -29.49
CA LEU A 319 3.62 -6.41 -29.16
C LEU A 319 3.85 -6.71 -27.68
N ALA A 320 4.64 -7.75 -27.41
CA ALA A 320 5.13 -8.09 -26.09
C ALA A 320 6.56 -7.56 -25.89
N VAL A 321 6.75 -6.66 -24.94
CA VAL A 321 8.04 -6.02 -24.64
C VAL A 321 8.60 -6.55 -23.31
N PHE A 322 9.81 -7.07 -23.33
CA PHE A 322 10.47 -7.65 -22.16
C PHE A 322 11.83 -7.01 -21.88
N ASN A 323 12.20 -6.98 -20.60
CA ASN A 323 13.54 -6.63 -20.16
C ASN A 323 14.51 -7.77 -20.48
N GLY A 324 15.45 -7.52 -21.39
CA GLY A 324 16.52 -8.46 -21.75
C GLY A 324 17.62 -8.59 -20.71
N ASP A 325 17.75 -7.63 -19.77
CA ASP A 325 18.72 -7.70 -18.67
C ASP A 325 18.16 -8.43 -17.43
N ASP A 326 16.87 -8.82 -17.44
CA ASP A 326 16.23 -9.63 -16.40
C ASP A 326 16.04 -11.06 -16.92
N GLU A 327 16.84 -11.99 -16.40
CA GLU A 327 16.84 -13.41 -16.81
C GLU A 327 15.45 -14.07 -16.83
N ARG A 328 14.57 -13.71 -15.88
CA ARG A 328 13.22 -14.29 -15.83
C ARG A 328 12.33 -13.67 -16.91
N ALA A 329 12.43 -12.37 -17.14
CA ALA A 329 11.70 -11.71 -18.22
C ALA A 329 12.20 -12.18 -19.59
N TYR A 330 13.51 -12.31 -19.76
CA TYR A 330 14.15 -12.87 -20.96
C TYR A 330 13.68 -14.29 -21.25
N ALA A 331 13.65 -15.17 -20.23
CA ALA A 331 13.13 -16.53 -20.39
C ALA A 331 11.65 -16.56 -20.82
N LEU A 332 10.82 -15.65 -20.29
CA LEU A 332 9.42 -15.53 -20.72
C LEU A 332 9.27 -14.98 -22.15
N ALA A 333 10.18 -14.12 -22.59
CA ALA A 333 10.19 -13.61 -23.96
C ALA A 333 10.32 -14.76 -24.97
N HIS A 334 11.24 -15.69 -24.72
CA HIS A 334 11.44 -16.90 -25.55
C HIS A 334 10.30 -17.92 -25.48
N GLN A 335 9.46 -17.85 -24.44
CA GLN A 335 8.24 -18.67 -24.32
C GLN A 335 7.03 -18.04 -25.01
N THR A 336 7.12 -16.75 -25.37
CA THR A 336 6.03 -16.00 -25.99
C THR A 336 6.05 -16.22 -27.50
N THR A 337 5.07 -16.95 -28.04
CA THR A 337 5.02 -17.34 -29.46
C THR A 337 3.78 -16.86 -30.20
N HIS A 338 2.75 -16.40 -29.48
CA HIS A 338 1.45 -16.02 -30.05
C HIS A 338 1.37 -14.55 -30.50
N THR A 339 2.40 -13.74 -30.26
CA THR A 339 2.46 -12.31 -30.58
C THR A 339 3.91 -11.88 -30.82
N PRO A 340 4.19 -10.84 -31.63
CA PRO A 340 5.53 -10.26 -31.78
C PRO A 340 6.20 -9.93 -30.44
N VAL A 341 7.50 -10.19 -30.36
CA VAL A 341 8.32 -9.96 -29.16
C VAL A 341 9.41 -8.92 -29.45
N ALA A 342 9.60 -7.98 -28.54
CA ALA A 342 10.73 -7.05 -28.53
C ALA A 342 11.47 -7.10 -27.18
N LEU A 343 12.79 -7.03 -27.25
CA LEU A 343 13.67 -7.01 -26.09
C LEU A 343 14.36 -5.66 -25.96
N TYR A 344 14.52 -5.19 -24.73
CA TYR A 344 15.32 -4.00 -24.45
C TYR A 344 16.35 -4.27 -23.36
N GLY A 345 17.49 -3.59 -23.37
CA GLY A 345 18.52 -3.80 -22.36
C GLY A 345 19.82 -3.04 -22.64
N PHE A 346 20.79 -3.17 -21.77
CA PHE A 346 22.10 -2.52 -21.92
C PHE A 346 23.26 -3.29 -21.28
N ARG A 347 23.01 -4.50 -20.77
CA ARG A 347 24.03 -5.31 -20.07
C ARG A 347 24.30 -6.63 -20.77
N GLN A 348 23.26 -7.27 -21.28
CA GLN A 348 23.32 -8.64 -21.80
C GLN A 348 22.54 -8.76 -23.11
N HIS A 349 22.74 -9.89 -23.81
CA HIS A 349 21.98 -10.26 -25.02
C HIS A 349 21.97 -9.21 -26.14
N HIS A 350 23.03 -8.39 -26.25
CA HIS A 350 23.09 -7.20 -27.14
C HIS A 350 22.64 -7.42 -28.59
N ASN A 351 22.81 -8.63 -29.14
CA ASN A 351 22.45 -8.98 -30.51
C ASN A 351 20.95 -9.26 -30.71
N GLU A 352 20.20 -9.53 -29.64
CA GLU A 352 18.76 -9.81 -29.66
C GLU A 352 17.92 -8.59 -29.25
N LEU A 353 18.56 -7.54 -28.74
CA LEU A 353 17.88 -6.34 -28.25
C LEU A 353 17.32 -5.49 -29.41
N THR A 354 16.03 -5.22 -29.36
CA THR A 354 15.32 -4.29 -30.24
C THR A 354 15.73 -2.84 -29.96
N THR A 355 15.83 -2.46 -28.69
CA THR A 355 16.47 -1.21 -28.27
C THR A 355 17.59 -1.49 -27.28
N ARG A 356 18.71 -0.78 -27.42
CA ARG A 356 19.80 -0.89 -26.46
C ARG A 356 20.42 0.45 -26.12
N ALA A 357 21.03 0.52 -24.94
CA ALA A 357 21.91 1.62 -24.57
C ALA A 357 23.37 1.16 -24.56
N ASP A 358 24.22 1.94 -25.21
CA ASP A 358 25.67 1.79 -25.20
C ASP A 358 26.28 3.03 -24.51
N GLU A 359 27.53 2.95 -24.03
CA GLU A 359 28.26 4.09 -23.43
C GLU A 359 27.53 4.78 -22.25
N VAL A 360 26.87 3.97 -21.41
CA VAL A 360 26.10 4.47 -20.27
C VAL A 360 27.02 5.13 -19.23
N HIS A 361 26.74 6.38 -18.90
CA HIS A 361 27.41 7.13 -17.85
C HIS A 361 26.38 7.80 -16.92
N VAL A 362 26.60 7.66 -15.61
CA VAL A 362 25.73 8.23 -14.57
C VAL A 362 26.54 9.23 -13.76
N SER A 363 25.95 10.39 -13.48
CA SER A 363 26.55 11.46 -12.69
C SER A 363 25.51 12.04 -11.72
N ALA A 364 25.95 12.91 -10.81
CA ALA A 364 25.04 13.65 -9.92
C ALA A 364 24.12 14.63 -10.68
N GLN A 365 24.43 14.95 -11.95
CA GLN A 365 23.65 15.88 -12.78
C GLN A 365 22.68 15.17 -13.73
N GLY A 366 22.73 13.84 -13.81
CA GLY A 366 21.92 13.08 -14.75
C GLY A 366 22.65 11.87 -15.34
N THR A 367 21.99 11.26 -16.31
CA THR A 367 22.44 10.04 -16.99
C THR A 367 22.51 10.28 -18.50
N GLY A 368 23.55 9.78 -19.16
CA GLY A 368 23.67 9.81 -20.61
C GLY A 368 24.11 8.47 -21.18
N PHE A 369 23.75 8.24 -22.43
CA PHE A 369 24.03 7.01 -23.17
C PHE A 369 23.72 7.18 -24.66
N THR A 370 24.18 6.25 -25.48
CA THR A 370 23.81 6.14 -26.89
C THR A 370 22.65 5.17 -27.04
N LEU A 371 21.48 5.67 -27.46
CA LEU A 371 20.29 4.87 -27.74
C LEU A 371 20.36 4.32 -29.17
N THR A 372 20.28 3.00 -29.32
CA THR A 372 20.24 2.32 -30.63
C THR A 372 18.89 1.62 -30.83
N TYR A 373 18.29 1.78 -32.01
CA TYR A 373 17.10 1.03 -32.44
C TYR A 373 17.49 0.03 -33.54
N ALA A 374 17.59 -1.24 -33.18
CA ALA A 374 18.12 -2.28 -34.06
C ALA A 374 17.33 -2.49 -35.37
N PRO A 375 15.98 -2.41 -35.40
CA PRO A 375 15.21 -2.59 -36.63
C PRO A 375 15.55 -1.62 -37.77
N THR A 376 15.95 -0.38 -37.46
CA THR A 376 16.37 0.61 -38.48
C THR A 376 17.88 0.81 -38.52
N GLY A 377 18.60 0.37 -37.48
CA GLY A 377 20.03 0.62 -37.31
C GLY A 377 20.37 2.05 -36.88
N GLU A 378 19.35 2.89 -36.63
CA GLU A 378 19.56 4.27 -36.19
C GLU A 378 20.04 4.31 -34.73
N CYS A 379 20.92 5.29 -34.44
CA CYS A 379 21.38 5.56 -33.09
C CYS A 379 21.46 7.07 -32.83
N VAL A 380 21.34 7.45 -31.55
CA VAL A 380 21.40 8.85 -31.11
C VAL A 380 21.95 8.94 -29.70
N ALA A 381 22.86 9.87 -29.45
CA ALA A 381 23.32 10.20 -28.11
C ALA A 381 22.24 10.98 -27.35
N VAL A 382 21.94 10.55 -26.12
CA VAL A 382 20.92 11.18 -25.27
C VAL A 382 21.48 11.50 -23.90
N GLN A 383 20.94 12.56 -23.30
CA GLN A 383 21.19 12.97 -21.93
C GLN A 383 19.85 13.21 -21.23
N THR A 384 19.72 12.80 -19.98
CA THR A 384 18.55 13.06 -19.14
C THR A 384 18.98 13.53 -17.75
N ARG A 385 18.11 14.27 -17.06
CA ARG A 385 18.31 14.68 -15.66
C ARG A 385 18.04 13.57 -14.66
N LEU A 386 17.39 12.49 -15.12
CA LEU A 386 17.08 11.36 -14.27
C LEU A 386 18.36 10.63 -13.82
N LEU A 387 18.35 10.16 -12.57
CA LEU A 387 19.50 9.55 -11.92
C LEU A 387 19.40 8.03 -11.88
N GLY A 388 20.55 7.36 -11.91
CA GLY A 388 20.69 5.93 -11.67
C GLY A 388 20.46 5.03 -12.90
N LEU A 389 21.10 3.86 -12.89
CA LEU A 389 21.09 2.92 -14.03
C LEU A 389 19.71 2.33 -14.31
N HIS A 390 18.89 2.15 -13.28
CA HIS A 390 17.50 1.66 -13.45
C HIS A 390 16.65 2.58 -14.35
N THR A 391 16.98 3.88 -14.40
CA THR A 391 16.30 4.82 -15.29
C THR A 391 16.58 4.50 -16.75
N VAL A 392 17.81 4.11 -17.11
CA VAL A 392 18.15 3.69 -18.48
C VAL A 392 17.25 2.54 -18.93
N SER A 393 17.06 1.53 -18.06
CA SER A 393 16.13 0.41 -18.29
C SER A 393 14.70 0.90 -18.54
N ASN A 394 14.20 1.83 -17.72
CA ASN A 394 12.84 2.36 -17.87
C ASN A 394 12.68 3.18 -19.16
N ILE A 395 13.71 3.94 -19.54
CA ILE A 395 13.74 4.72 -20.78
C ILE A 395 13.76 3.79 -21.99
N LEU A 396 14.57 2.73 -21.98
CA LEU A 396 14.63 1.76 -23.07
C LEU A 396 13.30 1.00 -23.25
N ALA A 397 12.65 0.62 -22.15
CA ALA A 397 11.31 0.01 -22.20
C ALA A 397 10.30 0.94 -22.89
N ALA A 398 10.28 2.21 -22.50
CA ALA A 398 9.39 3.22 -23.08
C ALA A 398 9.75 3.54 -24.54
N ALA A 399 11.04 3.70 -24.85
CA ALA A 399 11.53 3.98 -26.20
C ALA A 399 11.17 2.85 -27.17
N THR A 400 11.29 1.58 -26.74
CA THR A 400 10.88 0.42 -27.56
C THR A 400 9.43 0.54 -28.00
N VAL A 401 8.53 0.90 -27.09
CA VAL A 401 7.11 1.06 -27.39
C VAL A 401 6.85 2.31 -28.23
N ALA A 402 7.47 3.45 -27.90
CA ALA A 402 7.28 4.69 -28.65
C ALA A 402 7.74 4.56 -30.12
N LEU A 403 8.91 3.94 -30.35
CA LEU A 403 9.44 3.66 -31.69
C LEU A 403 8.53 2.69 -32.45
N HIS A 404 8.04 1.63 -31.79
CA HIS A 404 7.06 0.73 -32.39
C HIS A 404 5.75 1.43 -32.77
N CYS A 405 5.29 2.37 -31.95
CA CYS A 405 4.12 3.20 -32.23
C CYS A 405 4.38 4.28 -33.29
N GLY A 406 5.60 4.39 -33.85
CA GLY A 406 5.91 5.29 -34.95
C GLY A 406 6.42 6.68 -34.53
N VAL A 407 6.80 6.87 -33.27
CA VAL A 407 7.50 8.10 -32.85
C VAL A 407 8.94 8.05 -33.40
N PRO A 408 9.39 9.02 -34.21
CA PRO A 408 10.75 9.04 -34.75
C PRO A 408 11.82 9.08 -33.67
N LEU A 409 12.97 8.43 -33.91
CA LEU A 409 14.09 8.39 -32.95
C LEU A 409 14.56 9.78 -32.46
N PRO A 410 14.65 10.83 -33.32
CA PRO A 410 14.97 12.18 -32.88
C PRO A 410 13.97 12.76 -31.86
N ASP A 411 12.67 12.47 -32.02
CA ASP A 411 11.64 12.95 -31.10
C ASP A 411 11.69 12.19 -29.78
N VAL A 412 12.01 10.89 -29.82
CA VAL A 412 12.28 10.08 -28.61
C VAL A 412 13.48 10.66 -27.85
N ALA A 413 14.58 10.98 -28.54
CA ALA A 413 15.75 11.64 -27.92
C ALA A 413 15.39 13.00 -27.31
N GLN A 414 14.59 13.80 -28.01
CA GLN A 414 14.10 15.07 -27.49
C GLN A 414 13.25 14.89 -26.23
N ALA A 415 12.35 13.90 -26.21
CA ALA A 415 11.55 13.57 -25.03
C ALA A 415 12.44 13.17 -23.85
N ILE A 416 13.47 12.32 -24.07
CA ILE A 416 14.42 11.88 -23.04
C ILE A 416 15.10 13.07 -22.35
N SER A 417 15.49 14.10 -23.13
CA SER A 417 16.14 15.31 -22.60
C SER A 417 15.26 16.17 -21.71
N ARG A 418 13.93 15.98 -21.78
CA ARG A 418 12.92 16.75 -21.03
C ARG A 418 12.27 15.96 -19.90
N LEU A 419 12.67 14.70 -19.70
CA LEU A 419 12.11 13.88 -18.64
C LEU A 419 12.40 14.50 -17.27
N GLU A 420 11.35 14.58 -16.47
CA GLU A 420 11.41 14.98 -15.08
C GLU A 420 11.19 13.75 -14.17
N PRO A 421 11.83 13.69 -13.00
CA PRO A 421 11.69 12.56 -12.10
C PRO A 421 10.24 12.41 -11.64
N THR A 422 9.73 11.19 -11.68
CA THR A 422 8.46 10.87 -11.00
C THR A 422 8.62 11.15 -9.51
N PRO A 423 7.66 11.81 -8.84
CA PRO A 423 7.77 12.12 -7.42
C PRO A 423 8.14 10.90 -6.58
N HIS A 424 9.11 11.06 -5.68
CA HIS A 424 9.60 10.01 -4.78
C HIS A 424 10.24 8.78 -5.49
N ARG A 425 10.78 8.97 -6.70
CA ARG A 425 11.52 7.94 -7.47
C ARG A 425 12.93 8.43 -7.78
N LEU A 426 13.80 8.38 -6.78
CA LEU A 426 15.16 8.94 -6.79
C LEU A 426 15.19 10.39 -7.27
N GLU A 427 14.24 11.19 -6.77
CA GLU A 427 14.05 12.58 -7.12
C GLU A 427 15.05 13.47 -6.38
N LEU A 428 15.86 14.24 -7.12
CA LEU A 428 16.81 15.17 -6.55
C LEU A 428 16.12 16.47 -6.13
N LYS A 429 16.20 16.84 -4.85
CA LYS A 429 15.59 18.04 -4.27
C LYS A 429 16.59 18.87 -3.50
N PRO A 430 16.46 20.21 -3.49
CA PRO A 430 17.16 21.04 -2.53
C PRO A 430 16.62 20.76 -1.11
N GLY A 431 17.52 20.53 -0.16
CA GLY A 431 17.20 20.37 1.26
C GLY A 431 17.43 21.65 2.07
N ALA A 432 17.02 21.62 3.33
CA ALA A 432 17.20 22.75 4.25
C ALA A 432 18.69 22.99 4.52
N GLY A 433 19.09 24.25 4.66
CA GLY A 433 20.46 24.63 5.02
C GLY A 433 21.51 24.32 3.95
N GLY A 434 21.11 24.14 2.69
CA GLY A 434 22.03 23.83 1.59
C GLY A 434 22.38 22.35 1.46
N THR A 435 21.61 21.46 2.08
CA THR A 435 21.70 20.01 1.85
C THR A 435 21.08 19.62 0.51
N ILE A 436 21.39 18.41 0.05
CA ILE A 436 20.83 17.78 -1.14
C ILE A 436 20.01 16.58 -0.69
N ILE A 437 18.78 16.44 -1.17
CA ILE A 437 17.90 15.32 -0.86
C ILE A 437 17.75 14.45 -2.10
N LEU A 438 18.04 13.16 -1.97
CA LEU A 438 17.66 12.11 -2.90
C LEU A 438 16.40 11.42 -2.34
N ASP A 439 15.24 11.71 -2.92
CA ASP A 439 13.95 11.21 -2.46
C ASP A 439 13.55 9.96 -3.25
N ASP A 440 13.76 8.79 -2.66
CA ASP A 440 13.31 7.46 -3.13
C ASP A 440 12.40 6.78 -2.10
N ALA A 441 11.51 7.57 -1.50
CA ALA A 441 10.74 7.20 -0.31
C ALA A 441 9.37 6.55 -0.60
N TYR A 442 9.13 5.99 -1.80
CA TYR A 442 7.80 5.46 -2.17
C TYR A 442 7.63 3.95 -1.98
N ASN A 443 8.32 3.13 -2.77
CA ASN A 443 8.27 1.67 -2.67
C ASN A 443 9.57 1.15 -3.26
N SER A 444 10.25 0.30 -2.51
CA SER A 444 11.60 -0.11 -2.80
C SER A 444 11.76 -1.61 -2.83
N ASN A 445 12.89 -2.02 -3.37
CA ASN A 445 13.28 -3.39 -3.58
C ASN A 445 14.81 -3.48 -3.56
N PRO A 446 15.37 -4.68 -3.40
CA PRO A 446 16.83 -4.85 -3.30
C PRO A 446 17.61 -4.23 -4.47
N VAL A 447 17.08 -4.31 -5.70
CA VAL A 447 17.75 -3.75 -6.90
C VAL A 447 17.67 -2.23 -6.91
N GLY A 448 16.49 -1.66 -6.64
CA GLY A 448 16.28 -0.20 -6.58
C GLY A 448 17.12 0.45 -5.48
N ALA A 449 17.14 -0.15 -4.29
CA ALA A 449 17.92 0.35 -3.16
C ALA A 449 19.42 0.39 -3.44
N ARG A 450 19.97 -0.65 -4.09
CA ARG A 450 21.39 -0.64 -4.52
C ARG A 450 21.67 0.50 -5.51
N ASN A 451 20.81 0.70 -6.50
CA ASN A 451 20.95 1.81 -7.44
C ASN A 451 20.90 3.18 -6.73
N ALA A 452 20.01 3.36 -5.75
CA ALA A 452 19.92 4.59 -4.98
C ALA A 452 21.18 4.85 -4.15
N LEU A 453 21.74 3.81 -3.53
CA LEU A 453 23.02 3.86 -2.82
C LEU A 453 24.20 4.18 -3.76
N ASP A 454 24.21 3.61 -4.97
CA ASP A 454 25.24 3.91 -5.97
C ASP A 454 25.17 5.38 -6.44
N VAL A 455 23.97 5.95 -6.57
CA VAL A 455 23.80 7.38 -6.84
C VAL A 455 24.24 8.23 -5.66
N LEU A 456 23.90 7.85 -4.43
CA LEU A 456 24.36 8.55 -3.22
C LEU A 456 25.89 8.65 -3.15
N ARG A 457 26.61 7.59 -3.58
CA ARG A 457 28.08 7.57 -3.62
C ARG A 457 28.69 8.63 -4.52
N MET A 458 27.95 9.13 -5.52
CA MET A 458 28.43 10.14 -6.47
C MET A 458 28.51 11.53 -5.84
N PHE A 459 27.87 11.75 -4.68
CA PHE A 459 27.91 13.02 -3.95
C PHE A 459 29.12 13.04 -3.01
N THR A 460 30.18 13.74 -3.42
CA THR A 460 31.48 13.76 -2.71
C THR A 460 31.79 15.07 -1.99
N GLN A 461 30.94 16.09 -2.12
CA GLN A 461 31.18 17.43 -1.56
C GLN A 461 30.86 17.54 -0.06
N GLY A 462 30.09 16.62 0.49
CA GLY A 462 29.68 16.58 1.90
C GLY A 462 29.49 15.15 2.39
N GLN A 463 28.91 15.01 3.57
CA GLN A 463 28.57 13.71 4.14
C GLN A 463 27.37 13.09 3.42
N ARG A 464 27.39 11.77 3.29
CA ARG A 464 26.30 10.99 2.71
C ARG A 464 25.51 10.36 3.86
N ILE A 465 24.22 10.64 3.92
CA ILE A 465 23.37 10.19 5.02
C ILE A 465 22.25 9.32 4.45
N LEU A 466 22.15 8.08 4.92
CA LEU A 466 21.04 7.20 4.59
C LEU A 466 19.95 7.30 5.65
N VAL A 467 18.70 7.46 5.23
CA VAL A 467 17.52 7.35 6.09
C VAL A 467 16.61 6.27 5.52
N THR A 468 16.42 5.19 6.27
CA THR A 468 15.62 4.05 5.77
C THR A 468 14.95 3.27 6.89
N PRO A 469 13.73 2.75 6.69
CA PRO A 469 13.17 1.73 7.56
C PRO A 469 13.53 0.31 7.17
N GLY A 470 14.23 0.10 6.06
CA GLY A 470 14.40 -1.22 5.46
C GLY A 470 13.22 -1.64 4.58
N PHE A 471 13.33 -2.84 4.02
CA PHE A 471 12.30 -3.48 3.22
C PHE A 471 11.18 -4.04 4.09
N VAL A 472 9.99 -4.10 3.50
CA VAL A 472 8.76 -4.68 4.06
C VAL A 472 8.09 -5.58 3.02
N GLU A 473 7.20 -6.47 3.46
CA GLU A 473 6.42 -7.39 2.62
C GLU A 473 7.24 -8.39 1.79
N LEU A 474 8.47 -8.68 2.22
CA LEU A 474 9.33 -9.69 1.58
C LEU A 474 9.18 -11.08 2.21
N GLY A 475 8.37 -11.24 3.25
CA GLY A 475 8.12 -12.53 3.90
C GLY A 475 9.39 -13.09 4.55
N SER A 476 9.70 -14.36 4.31
CA SER A 476 10.81 -15.06 5.00
C SER A 476 12.20 -14.53 4.66
N ILE A 477 12.38 -13.84 3.52
CA ILE A 477 13.69 -13.31 3.10
C ILE A 477 13.95 -11.89 3.59
N GLU A 478 12.97 -11.24 4.23
CA GLU A 478 13.04 -9.82 4.60
C GLU A 478 14.24 -9.48 5.47
N ALA A 479 14.49 -10.26 6.52
CA ALA A 479 15.63 -10.04 7.42
C ALA A 479 16.98 -10.17 6.69
N ALA A 480 17.09 -11.13 5.76
CA ALA A 480 18.31 -11.35 4.99
C ALA A 480 18.56 -10.21 3.98
N GLU A 481 17.52 -9.74 3.30
CA GLU A 481 17.60 -8.60 2.38
C GLU A 481 17.89 -7.30 3.12
N ASN A 482 17.31 -7.10 4.30
CA ASN A 482 17.63 -5.94 5.16
C ASN A 482 19.08 -5.98 5.67
N ARG A 483 19.62 -7.15 5.99
CA ARG A 483 21.05 -7.29 6.29
C ARG A 483 21.93 -6.96 5.10
N THR A 484 21.54 -7.43 3.91
CA THR A 484 22.24 -7.13 2.66
C THR A 484 22.20 -5.64 2.32
N LEU A 485 21.07 -4.97 2.60
CA LEU A 485 20.95 -3.52 2.50
C LEU A 485 21.94 -2.80 3.42
N GLY A 486 22.04 -3.23 4.69
CA GLY A 486 23.00 -2.68 5.64
C GLY A 486 24.45 -2.80 5.17
N MET A 487 24.83 -3.96 4.64
CA MET A 487 26.16 -4.17 4.06
C MET A 487 26.45 -3.25 2.88
N ALA A 488 25.50 -3.09 1.96
CA ALA A 488 25.65 -2.20 0.81
C ALA A 488 25.76 -0.73 1.26
N ALA A 489 24.91 -0.33 2.21
CA ALA A 489 24.88 1.02 2.77
C ALA A 489 26.20 1.42 3.44
N ALA A 490 26.90 0.47 4.07
CA ALA A 490 28.18 0.74 4.74
C ALA A 490 29.25 1.31 3.79
N THR A 491 29.18 0.99 2.50
CA THR A 491 30.10 1.50 1.47
C THR A 491 29.60 2.77 0.79
N ALA A 492 28.36 3.17 1.07
CA ALA A 492 27.64 4.20 0.32
C ALA A 492 27.33 5.46 1.13
N CYS A 493 27.20 5.34 2.46
CA CYS A 493 26.91 6.45 3.34
C CYS A 493 27.97 6.58 4.44
N ASP A 494 27.98 7.72 5.12
CA ASP A 494 28.82 8.02 6.27
C ASP A 494 28.02 7.97 7.58
N TYR A 495 26.70 8.18 7.51
CA TYR A 495 25.74 8.00 8.61
C TYR A 495 24.50 7.23 8.15
N ALA A 496 23.93 6.43 9.04
CA ALA A 496 22.70 5.70 8.80
C ALA A 496 21.66 5.96 9.90
N ILE A 497 20.48 6.43 9.50
CA ILE A 497 19.32 6.62 10.38
C ILE A 497 18.28 5.55 10.01
N LEU A 498 18.10 4.59 10.91
CA LEU A 498 17.22 3.44 10.75
C LEU A 498 15.89 3.72 11.45
N VAL A 499 14.79 3.72 10.70
CA VAL A 499 13.48 4.17 11.19
C VAL A 499 12.51 3.02 11.48
N GLY A 500 11.99 3.00 12.70
CA GLY A 500 10.99 2.11 13.26
C GLY A 500 11.57 0.93 14.05
N GLY A 501 10.72 -0.03 14.36
CA GLY A 501 10.93 -1.02 15.41
C GLY A 501 12.16 -1.89 15.21
N ALA A 502 12.75 -2.31 16.34
CA ALA A 502 13.98 -3.10 16.39
C ALA A 502 13.92 -4.35 15.51
N ALA A 503 12.79 -5.06 15.45
CA ALA A 503 12.64 -6.26 14.62
C ALA A 503 12.97 -6.01 13.13
N ARG A 504 12.69 -4.81 12.61
CA ARG A 504 12.97 -4.43 11.22
C ARG A 504 14.33 -3.76 11.05
N THR A 505 14.73 -2.92 12.01
CA THR A 505 15.97 -2.14 11.90
C THR A 505 17.22 -2.91 12.34
N ASP A 506 17.10 -3.91 13.23
CA ASP A 506 18.22 -4.72 13.72
C ASP A 506 18.95 -5.46 12.60
N PRO A 507 18.27 -6.16 11.65
CA PRO A 507 18.98 -6.79 10.55
C PRO A 507 19.83 -5.82 9.72
N ILE A 508 19.35 -4.58 9.51
CA ILE A 508 20.09 -3.54 8.79
C ILE A 508 21.32 -3.09 9.58
N ARG A 509 21.14 -2.83 10.88
CA ARG A 509 22.25 -2.49 11.79
C ARG A 509 23.30 -3.60 11.79
N ASP A 510 22.89 -4.85 11.89
CA ASP A 510 23.79 -6.00 11.88
C ASP A 510 24.60 -6.05 10.57
N GLY A 511 23.95 -5.77 9.43
CA GLY A 511 24.61 -5.67 8.13
C GLY A 511 25.64 -4.53 8.05
N LEU A 512 25.30 -3.36 8.59
CA LEU A 512 26.21 -2.21 8.69
C LEU A 512 27.44 -2.56 9.55
N VAL A 513 27.22 -3.07 10.76
CA VAL A 513 28.29 -3.44 11.70
C VAL A 513 29.18 -4.54 11.13
N GLN A 514 28.59 -5.56 10.49
CA GLN A 514 29.32 -6.63 9.83
C GLN A 514 30.24 -6.12 8.71
N ALA A 515 29.84 -5.06 8.01
CA ALA A 515 30.65 -4.41 6.98
C ALA A 515 31.66 -3.39 7.54
N GLY A 516 31.82 -3.31 8.87
CA GLY A 516 32.80 -2.43 9.53
C GLY A 516 32.31 -1.00 9.74
N PHE A 517 31.00 -0.76 9.65
CA PHE A 517 30.44 0.57 9.90
C PHE A 517 30.53 0.94 11.39
N ALA A 518 30.94 2.18 11.67
CA ALA A 518 31.13 2.67 13.03
C ALA A 518 29.79 2.72 13.79
N PRO A 519 29.62 2.00 14.93
CA PRO A 519 28.36 1.94 15.66
C PRO A 519 27.82 3.31 16.09
N GLU A 520 28.70 4.26 16.41
CA GLU A 520 28.35 5.63 16.79
C GLU A 520 27.73 6.46 15.65
N ARG A 521 27.81 5.98 14.41
CA ARG A 521 27.21 6.61 13.23
C ARG A 521 25.91 5.94 12.78
N ILE A 522 25.41 4.98 13.58
CA ILE A 522 24.14 4.29 13.34
C ILE A 522 23.13 4.78 14.37
N PHE A 523 22.03 5.36 13.91
CA PHE A 523 20.95 5.85 14.76
C PHE A 523 19.67 5.06 14.49
N GLN A 524 19.23 4.25 15.45
CA GLN A 524 17.91 3.61 15.42
C GLN A 524 16.90 4.51 16.13
N VAL A 525 15.78 4.81 15.46
CA VAL A 525 14.73 5.70 15.96
C VAL A 525 13.35 5.13 15.70
N ASP A 526 12.41 5.32 16.62
CA ASP A 526 11.06 4.71 16.49
C ASP A 526 10.15 5.41 15.48
N SER A 527 10.51 6.60 15.00
CA SER A 527 9.66 7.38 14.10
C SER A 527 10.46 8.26 13.14
N LEU A 528 9.85 8.59 12.00
CA LEU A 528 10.43 9.52 11.03
C LEU A 528 10.69 10.89 11.65
N GLN A 529 9.83 11.36 12.54
CA GLN A 529 9.99 12.66 13.19
C GLN A 529 11.24 12.69 14.08
N ALA A 530 11.52 11.60 14.81
CA ALA A 530 12.76 11.44 15.55
C ALA A 530 13.98 11.38 14.60
N GLY A 531 13.87 10.68 13.47
CA GLY A 531 14.91 10.64 12.44
C GLY A 531 15.24 12.03 11.87
N ILE A 532 14.23 12.83 11.54
CA ILE A 532 14.40 14.22 11.08
C ILE A 532 15.07 15.08 12.15
N ALA A 533 14.69 14.92 13.43
CA ALA A 533 15.33 15.64 14.53
C ALA A 533 16.82 15.26 14.73
N HIS A 534 17.20 14.04 14.35
CA HIS A 534 18.61 13.63 14.29
C HIS A 534 19.32 14.22 13.08
N LEU A 535 18.71 14.17 11.89
CA LEU A 535 19.25 14.80 10.67
C LEU A 535 19.65 16.25 10.93
N HIS A 536 18.74 17.07 11.46
CA HIS A 536 19.00 18.48 11.74
C HIS A 536 20.19 18.75 12.67
N ARG A 537 20.58 17.78 13.51
CA ARG A 537 21.73 17.92 14.42
C ARG A 537 23.06 17.57 13.78
N ILE A 538 23.05 16.74 12.73
CA ILE A 538 24.27 16.20 12.11
C ILE A 538 24.55 16.77 10.71
N THR A 539 23.53 17.33 10.04
CA THR A 539 23.65 17.81 8.67
C THR A 539 24.30 19.19 8.58
N HIS A 540 25.15 19.37 7.57
CA HIS A 540 25.77 20.61 7.15
C HIS A 540 25.48 20.91 5.66
N ALA A 541 25.75 22.13 5.22
CA ALA A 541 25.60 22.51 3.81
C ALA A 541 26.50 21.63 2.92
N GLY A 542 25.96 21.14 1.81
CA GLY A 542 26.64 20.22 0.89
C GLY A 542 26.46 18.73 1.19
N ASP A 543 25.89 18.36 2.34
CA ASP A 543 25.58 16.96 2.64
C ASP A 543 24.46 16.43 1.75
N ALA A 544 24.56 15.15 1.37
CA ALA A 544 23.58 14.43 0.58
C ALA A 544 22.80 13.44 1.45
N ILE A 545 21.47 13.55 1.44
CA ILE A 545 20.56 12.76 2.26
C ILE A 545 19.73 11.87 1.33
N LEU A 546 19.90 10.57 1.43
CA LEU A 546 19.05 9.59 0.73
C LEU A 546 17.90 9.16 1.65
N LEU A 547 16.68 9.50 1.26
CA LEU A 547 15.46 8.95 1.84
C LEU A 547 15.09 7.69 1.05
N LEU A 548 15.25 6.52 1.66
CA LEU A 548 15.16 5.23 0.97
C LEU A 548 14.07 4.34 1.57
N ASN A 549 13.19 3.83 0.70
CA ASN A 549 12.00 3.02 1.00
C ASN A 549 10.85 3.83 1.62
N ASP A 550 9.65 3.23 1.63
CA ASP A 550 8.46 3.83 2.27
C ASP A 550 8.75 4.04 3.76
N LEU A 551 9.08 5.28 4.13
CA LEU A 551 9.37 5.64 5.53
C LEU A 551 8.12 5.29 6.35
N PRO A 552 8.27 4.58 7.48
CA PRO A 552 7.18 3.84 8.11
C PRO A 552 6.28 4.84 8.82
N ASP A 553 5.37 5.40 8.05
CA ASP A 553 4.29 6.25 8.50
C ASP A 553 3.01 5.41 8.75
N THR A 554 3.08 4.10 8.46
CA THR A 554 1.92 3.24 8.24
C THR A 554 1.85 1.98 9.14
N TYR A 555 2.93 1.57 9.81
CA TYR A 555 3.00 0.20 10.33
C TYR A 555 3.24 0.01 11.84
N GLU A 556 3.46 1.07 12.62
CA GLU A 556 3.81 0.88 14.04
C GLU A 556 2.93 1.70 14.99
N LEU A 557 2.22 0.97 15.85
CA LEU A 557 1.57 1.54 17.03
C LEU A 557 2.65 1.82 18.07
N VAL A 558 3.15 3.04 18.09
CA VAL A 558 4.04 3.47 19.18
C VAL A 558 3.17 3.65 20.43
N ALA A 559 3.40 2.82 21.45
CA ALA A 559 2.93 3.11 22.80
C ALA A 559 3.76 4.29 23.33
N ALA A 560 3.09 5.42 23.58
CA ALA A 560 3.71 6.57 24.23
C ALA A 560 3.96 6.32 25.71
#